data_AF-A0A1F3B3M9-F1
#
_entry.id   AF-A0A1F3B3M9-F1
#
_cell.length_a   1.000
_cell.length_b   1.000
_cell.length_c   1.000
_cell.angle_alpha   90.00
_cell.angle_beta   90.00
_cell.angle_gamma   90.00
#
_symmetry.space_group_name_H-M   'P 1'
#
loop_
_entity.id
_entity.type
_entity.pdbx_description
1 polymer ?
#
loop_
_entity_poly.entity_id
_entity_poly.type
_entity_poly.pdbx_seq_one_letter_code
_entity_poly.pdbx_strand_id
1 'polypeptide(L)'
;MTRLVLAGLAVLAIIYTVPILVYAAFASFWGMAVPPGSVTIFLTGILLSKAGTAAAFVGLYALARPRLGRRWIPYAALWYAMFIAGEIGQAMGPGYTWREALAGGISETVYVPLAAWITARVAGTQEVQR
;
A
#
# COMPACT_ATOMS: atom_id res chain seq x y z
N MET A 1 12.56 -17.94 -1.32
CA MET A 1 12.94 -16.61 -1.85
C MET A 1 12.02 -16.15 -2.98
N THR A 2 11.88 -16.90 -4.08
CA THR A 2 11.06 -16.54 -5.26
C THR A 2 9.64 -16.09 -4.94
N ARG A 3 8.93 -16.81 -4.05
CA ARG A 3 7.57 -16.43 -3.62
C ARG A 3 7.50 -15.08 -2.91
N LEU A 4 8.53 -14.72 -2.13
CA LEU A 4 8.60 -13.42 -1.47
C LEU A 4 8.83 -12.30 -2.48
N VAL A 5 9.69 -12.53 -3.47
CA VAL A 5 9.92 -11.56 -4.56
C VAL A 5 8.63 -11.35 -5.36
N LEU A 6 7.94 -12.43 -5.75
CA LEU A 6 6.66 -12.33 -6.47
C LEU A 6 5.58 -11.63 -5.63
N ALA A 7 5.48 -11.93 -4.34
CA ALA A 7 4.58 -11.21 -3.44
C ALA A 7 4.95 -9.73 -3.37
N GLY A 8 6.24 -9.39 -3.27
CA GLY A 8 6.73 -8.02 -3.23
C GLY A 8 6.37 -7.24 -4.50
N LEU A 9 6.57 -7.83 -5.68
CA LEU A 9 6.20 -7.24 -6.96
C LEU A 9 4.67 -7.05 -7.08
N ALA A 10 3.88 -8.04 -6.63
CA ALA A 10 2.43 -7.94 -6.64
C ALA A 10 1.93 -6.83 -5.69
N VAL A 11 2.48 -6.76 -4.47
CA VAL A 11 2.17 -5.69 -3.51
C VAL A 11 2.56 -4.34 -4.09
N LEU A 12 3.76 -4.21 -4.65
CA LEU A 12 4.21 -2.96 -5.30
C LEU A 12 3.24 -2.52 -6.38
N ALA A 13 2.84 -3.42 -7.28
CA ALA A 13 1.88 -3.11 -8.33
C ALA A 13 0.54 -2.62 -7.77
N ILE A 14 0.03 -3.25 -6.71
CA ILE A 14 -1.21 -2.86 -6.03
C ILE A 14 -1.09 -1.48 -5.40
N ILE A 15 -0.09 -1.26 -4.54
CA ILE A 15 0.06 -0.02 -3.76
C ILE A 15 0.57 1.17 -4.58
N TYR A 16 1.06 0.92 -5.79
CA TYR A 16 1.41 1.97 -6.76
C TYR A 16 0.21 2.33 -7.62
N THR A 17 -0.50 1.33 -8.17
CA THR A 17 -1.57 1.56 -9.15
C THR A 17 -2.86 2.06 -8.50
N VAL A 18 -3.29 1.46 -7.38
CA VAL A 18 -4.59 1.81 -6.77
C VAL A 18 -4.64 3.28 -6.33
N PRO A 19 -3.64 3.84 -5.62
CA PRO A 19 -3.67 5.25 -5.26
C PRO A 19 -3.72 6.16 -6.49
N ILE A 20 -2.96 5.86 -7.56
CA ILE A 20 -2.99 6.66 -8.80
C ILE A 20 -4.39 6.67 -9.41
N LEU A 21 -5.06 5.52 -9.50
CA LEU A 21 -6.42 5.42 -10.05
C LEU A 21 -7.43 6.19 -9.19
N VAL A 22 -7.34 6.04 -7.87
CA VAL A 22 -8.24 6.73 -6.93
C VAL A 22 -8.01 8.24 -7.01
N TYR A 23 -6.77 8.71 -6.94
CA TYR A 23 -6.44 10.12 -7.08
C TYR A 23 -6.87 10.68 -8.44
N ALA A 24 -6.66 9.97 -9.54
CA ALA A 24 -7.09 10.43 -10.86
C ALA A 24 -8.62 10.60 -10.95
N ALA A 25 -9.37 9.66 -10.37
CA ALA A 25 -10.83 9.74 -10.30
C ALA A 25 -11.29 10.94 -9.46
N PHE A 26 -10.71 11.14 -8.28
CA PHE A 26 -11.08 12.26 -7.42
C PHE A 26 -10.57 13.61 -7.92
N ALA A 27 -9.41 13.66 -8.60
CA ALA A 27 -8.88 14.90 -9.18
C ALA A 27 -9.83 15.45 -10.24
N SER A 28 -10.40 14.55 -11.04
CA SER A 28 -11.43 14.89 -12.04
C SER A 28 -12.72 15.41 -11.39
N PHE A 29 -13.07 14.94 -10.19
CA PHE A 29 -14.32 15.27 -9.51
C PHE A 29 -14.22 16.49 -8.57
N TRP A 30 -13.07 16.71 -7.93
CA TRP A 30 -12.85 17.75 -6.93
C TRP A 30 -11.92 18.88 -7.38
N GLY A 31 -11.40 18.82 -8.61
CA GLY A 31 -10.48 19.83 -9.14
C GLY A 31 -9.17 19.88 -8.35
N MET A 32 -8.69 18.73 -7.86
CA MET A 32 -7.44 18.68 -7.09
C MET A 32 -6.26 19.09 -7.97
N ALA A 33 -5.31 19.80 -7.38
CA ALA A 33 -4.14 20.28 -8.10
C ALA A 33 -3.28 19.11 -8.57
N VAL A 34 -2.81 19.18 -9.81
CA VAL A 34 -1.77 18.27 -10.31
C VAL A 34 -0.45 18.66 -9.63
N PRO A 35 0.38 17.69 -9.22
CA PRO A 35 1.67 17.97 -8.61
C PRO A 35 2.50 18.94 -9.46
N PRO A 36 3.10 19.98 -8.86
CA PRO A 36 3.94 20.92 -9.60
C PRO A 36 5.22 20.24 -10.10
N GLY A 37 5.66 20.60 -11.31
CA GLY A 37 6.91 20.11 -11.90
C GLY A 37 6.75 18.88 -12.81
N SER A 38 7.80 18.07 -12.91
CA SER A 38 7.83 16.91 -13.82
C SER A 38 7.05 15.73 -13.24
N VAL A 39 5.95 15.36 -13.92
CA VAL A 39 5.12 14.20 -13.59
C VAL A 39 5.95 12.92 -13.52
N THR A 40 6.91 12.74 -14.42
CA THR A 40 7.78 11.56 -14.44
C THR A 40 8.63 11.46 -13.18
N ILE A 41 9.20 12.58 -12.72
CA ILE A 41 10.01 12.62 -11.49
C ILE A 41 9.14 12.30 -10.28
N PHE A 42 7.95 12.90 -10.20
CA PHE A 42 6.99 12.65 -9.13
C PHE A 42 6.59 11.16 -9.06
N LEU A 43 6.18 10.58 -10.20
CA LEU A 43 5.78 9.17 -10.29
C LEU A 43 6.93 8.20 -9.96
N THR A 44 8.15 8.51 -10.43
CA THR A 44 9.33 7.69 -10.12
C THR A 44 9.69 7.76 -8.63
N GLY A 45 9.55 8.93 -8.01
CA GLY A 45 9.71 9.11 -6.56
C GLY A 45 8.71 8.28 -5.76
N ILE A 46 7.43 8.29 -6.18
CA ILE A 46 6.39 7.43 -5.59
C ILE A 46 6.76 5.96 -5.76
N LEU A 47 7.16 5.54 -6.96
CA LEU A 47 7.52 4.15 -7.22
C LEU A 47 8.62 3.66 -6.30
N LEU A 48 9.68 4.46 -6.09
CA LEU A 48 10.78 4.11 -5.20
C LEU A 48 10.33 4.03 -3.73
N SER A 49 9.53 5.00 -3.28
CA SER A 49 8.94 4.98 -1.93
C SER A 49 8.09 3.73 -1.71
N LYS A 50 7.21 3.41 -2.67
CA LYS A 50 6.34 2.22 -2.62
C LYS A 50 7.14 0.92 -2.72
N ALA A 51 8.26 0.88 -3.43
CA ALA A 51 9.13 -0.29 -3.45
C ALA A 51 9.67 -0.61 -2.05
N GLY A 52 10.09 0.42 -1.30
CA GLY A 52 10.49 0.28 0.10
C GLY A 52 9.34 -0.24 0.98
N THR A 53 8.14 0.33 0.83
CA THR A 53 6.95 -0.15 1.55
C THR A 53 6.62 -1.60 1.22
N ALA A 54 6.65 -2.00 -0.05
CA ALA A 54 6.35 -3.37 -0.47
C ALA A 54 7.36 -4.38 0.10
N ALA A 55 8.65 -4.01 0.12
CA ALA A 55 9.69 -4.83 0.73
C ALA A 55 9.46 -4.99 2.25
N ALA A 56 9.16 -3.90 2.97
CA ALA A 56 8.86 -3.94 4.40
C ALA A 56 7.59 -4.76 4.69
N PHE A 57 6.54 -4.57 3.91
CA PHE A 57 5.27 -5.28 4.02
C PHE A 57 5.45 -6.80 3.85
N VAL A 58 6.11 -7.24 2.77
CA VAL A 58 6.30 -8.68 2.57
C VAL A 58 7.33 -9.26 3.55
N GLY A 59 8.39 -8.52 3.87
CA GLY A 59 9.41 -8.94 4.83
C GLY A 59 8.85 -9.14 6.23
N LEU A 60 8.09 -8.17 6.74
CA LEU A 60 7.44 -8.27 8.05
C LEU A 60 6.39 -9.38 8.09
N TYR A 61 5.63 -9.57 7.00
CA TYR A 61 4.73 -10.72 6.90
C TYR A 61 5.50 -12.04 7.02
N ALA A 62 6.63 -12.18 6.32
CA ALA A 62 7.46 -13.39 6.38
C ALA A 62 7.98 -13.68 7.80
N LEU A 63 8.38 -12.64 8.55
CA LEU A 63 8.81 -12.78 9.94
C LEU A 63 7.66 -13.14 10.89
N ALA A 64 6.48 -12.55 10.69
CA ALA A 64 5.32 -12.78 11.54
C ALA A 64 4.52 -14.06 11.16
N ARG A 65 4.82 -14.64 9.99
CA ARG A 65 4.14 -15.81 9.43
C ARG A 65 4.02 -17.01 10.36
N PRO A 66 5.03 -17.40 11.17
CA PRO A 66 4.89 -18.54 12.09
C PRO A 66 3.73 -18.38 13.07
N ARG A 67 3.36 -17.14 13.41
CA ARG A 67 2.25 -16.83 14.32
C ARG A 67 0.94 -16.49 13.59
N LEU A 68 1.03 -15.82 12.44
CA LEU A 68 -0.14 -15.43 11.63
C LEU A 68 -0.71 -16.58 10.78
N GLY A 69 0.14 -17.52 10.36
CA GLY A 69 -0.24 -18.57 9.41
C GLY A 69 -0.73 -17.98 8.08
N ARG A 70 -2.00 -18.22 7.75
CA ARG A 70 -2.70 -17.64 6.57
C ARG A 70 -3.67 -16.51 6.96
N ARG A 71 -3.72 -16.10 8.22
CA ARG A 71 -4.60 -15.05 8.73
C ARG A 71 -4.04 -13.69 8.30
N TRP A 72 -4.52 -13.19 7.17
CA TRP A 72 -4.05 -11.93 6.59
C TRP A 72 -4.82 -10.71 7.11
N ILE A 73 -6.05 -10.90 7.60
CA ILE A 73 -6.90 -9.79 8.09
C ILE A 73 -6.26 -9.02 9.24
N PRO A 74 -5.72 -9.66 10.30
CA PRO A 74 -5.07 -8.91 11.39
C PRO A 74 -3.84 -8.14 10.91
N TYR A 75 -3.12 -8.71 9.94
CA TYR A 75 -1.97 -8.06 9.31
C TYR A 75 -2.39 -6.83 8.49
N ALA A 76 -3.46 -6.96 7.70
CA ALA A 76 -4.06 -5.85 6.96
C ALA A 76 -4.53 -4.74 7.91
N ALA A 77 -5.21 -5.09 8.99
CA ALA A 77 -5.74 -4.13 9.96
C ALA A 77 -4.62 -3.31 10.63
N LEU A 78 -3.49 -3.94 10.96
CA LEU A 78 -2.33 -3.24 11.53
C LEU A 78 -1.77 -2.21 10.55
N TRP A 79 -1.52 -2.61 9.31
CA TRP A 79 -1.01 -1.71 8.28
C TRP A 79 -2.00 -0.60 7.94
N TYR A 80 -3.28 -0.93 7.86
CA TYR A 80 -4.33 0.04 7.61
C TYR A 80 -4.38 1.09 8.70
N ALA A 81 -4.33 0.70 9.98
CA ALA A 81 -4.29 1.65 11.09
C ALA A 81 -3.07 2.58 11.02
N MET A 82 -1.89 2.04 10.69
CA MET A 82 -0.67 2.84 10.54
C MET A 82 -0.77 3.84 9.38
N PHE A 83 -1.33 3.44 8.24
CA PHE A 83 -1.44 4.31 7.08
C PHE A 83 -2.51 5.39 7.26
N ILE A 84 -3.68 5.06 7.84
CA ILE A 84 -4.70 6.04 8.17
C ILE A 84 -4.18 7.08 9.16
N ALA A 85 -3.39 6.67 10.16
CA ALA A 85 -2.72 7.62 11.04
C ALA A 85 -1.76 8.55 10.28
N GLY A 86 -1.09 8.02 9.25
CA GLY A 86 -0.25 8.79 8.34
C GLY A 86 -1.04 9.83 7.52
N GLU A 87 -2.17 9.44 6.94
CA GLU A 87 -3.07 10.33 6.19
C GLU A 87 -3.61 11.47 7.07
N ILE A 88 -4.05 11.15 8.28
CA ILE A 88 -4.50 12.15 9.27
C ILE A 88 -3.33 13.08 9.63
N GLY A 89 -2.15 12.52 9.90
CA GLY A 89 -0.96 13.31 10.23
C GLY A 89 -0.55 14.28 9.13
N GLN A 90 -0.64 13.85 7.85
CA GLN A 90 -0.39 14.73 6.71
C GLN A 90 -1.44 15.84 6.61
N ALA A 91 -2.72 15.53 6.80
CA ALA A 91 -3.83 16.49 6.72
C ALA A 91 -3.76 17.60 7.77
N MET A 92 -3.08 17.36 8.89
CA MET A 92 -2.81 18.36 9.92
C MET A 92 -1.67 19.32 9.53
N GLY A 93 -0.89 18.99 8.50
CA GLY A 93 0.20 19.81 7.98
C GLY A 93 -0.27 20.84 6.93
N PRO A 94 0.59 21.81 6.58
CA PRO A 94 0.23 22.91 5.68
C PRO A 94 0.19 22.54 4.18
N GLY A 95 0.66 21.34 3.82
CA GLY A 95 0.86 20.93 2.41
C GLY A 95 -0.07 19.83 1.92
N TYR A 96 -1.07 19.43 2.72
CA TYR A 96 -1.97 18.34 2.39
C TYR A 96 -3.36 18.64 2.94
N THR A 97 -4.37 18.54 2.08
CA THR A 97 -5.74 18.89 2.41
C THR A 97 -6.49 17.69 2.97
N TRP A 98 -7.57 17.95 3.72
CA TRP A 98 -8.48 16.91 4.17
C TRP A 98 -9.15 16.12 3.03
N ARG A 99 -9.29 16.73 1.85
CA ARG A 99 -9.83 16.04 0.65
C ARG A 99 -8.83 15.02 0.11
N GLU A 100 -7.56 15.40 0.07
CA GLU A 100 -6.46 14.51 -0.29
C GLU A 100 -6.37 13.35 0.71
N ALA A 101 -6.45 13.66 2.01
CA ALA A 101 -6.45 12.64 3.07
C ALA A 101 -7.61 11.65 2.97
N LEU A 102 -8.79 12.14 2.61
CA LEU A 102 -9.94 11.27 2.37
C LEU A 102 -9.73 10.37 1.14
N ALA A 103 -9.20 10.92 0.03
CA ALA A 103 -8.86 10.14 -1.16
C ALA A 103 -7.78 9.09 -0.85
N GLY A 104 -6.76 9.46 -0.06
CA GLY A 104 -5.72 8.58 0.47
C GLY A 104 -6.31 7.44 1.29
N GLY A 105 -7.10 7.74 2.31
CA GLY A 105 -7.76 6.74 3.16
C GLY A 105 -8.73 5.81 2.41
N ILE A 106 -9.44 6.32 1.40
CA ILE A 106 -10.25 5.49 0.51
C ILE A 106 -9.37 4.53 -0.29
N SER A 107 -8.24 5.02 -0.83
CA SER A 107 -7.31 4.17 -1.56
C SER A 107 -6.73 3.06 -0.67
N GLU A 108 -6.40 3.38 0.58
CA GLU A 108 -5.89 2.44 1.58
C GLU A 108 -6.89 1.35 1.93
N THR A 109 -8.17 1.72 2.02
CA THR A 109 -9.27 0.78 2.29
C THR A 109 -9.34 -0.32 1.22
N VAL A 110 -8.94 0.00 -0.01
CA VAL A 110 -8.92 -0.94 -1.14
C VAL A 110 -7.59 -1.70 -1.19
N TYR A 111 -6.46 -0.99 -1.22
CA TYR A 111 -5.19 -1.62 -1.53
C TYR A 111 -4.60 -2.42 -0.36
N VAL A 112 -4.83 -2.02 0.89
CA VAL A 112 -4.21 -2.69 2.06
C VAL A 112 -4.76 -4.11 2.25
N PRO A 113 -6.08 -4.34 2.25
CA PRO A 113 -6.63 -5.70 2.31
C PRO A 113 -6.17 -6.56 1.13
N LEU A 114 -6.14 -5.99 -0.08
CA LEU A 114 -5.72 -6.71 -1.28
C LEU A 114 -4.23 -7.11 -1.22
N ALA A 115 -3.36 -6.20 -0.79
CA ALA A 115 -1.93 -6.42 -0.61
C ALA A 115 -1.65 -7.50 0.46
N ALA A 116 -2.37 -7.44 1.59
CA ALA A 116 -2.26 -8.45 2.65
C ALA A 116 -2.74 -9.83 2.17
N TRP A 117 -3.88 -9.87 1.48
CA TRP A 117 -4.45 -11.09 0.93
C TRP A 117 -3.49 -11.74 -0.07
N ILE A 118 -2.97 -11.00 -1.06
CA ILE A 118 -2.07 -11.57 -2.07
C ILE A 118 -0.76 -12.04 -1.43
N THR A 119 -0.23 -11.29 -0.45
CA THR A 119 0.96 -11.70 0.30
C THR A 119 0.73 -13.03 1.00
N ALA A 120 -0.38 -13.20 1.70
CA ALA A 120 -0.71 -14.46 2.37
C ALA A 120 -0.95 -15.62 1.41
N ARG A 121 -1.41 -15.36 0.18
CA ARG A 121 -1.59 -16.40 -0.85
C ARG A 121 -0.28 -16.80 -1.51
N VAL A 122 0.56 -15.85 -1.88
CA VAL A 122 1.79 -16.09 -2.63
C VAL A 122 2.94 -16.47 -1.71
N ALA A 123 3.16 -15.70 -0.64
CA ALA A 123 4.22 -15.96 0.34
C ALA A 123 3.81 -16.97 1.42
N GLY A 124 2.52 -17.07 1.75
CA GLY A 124 2.02 -17.93 2.84
C GLY A 124 1.86 -19.40 2.48
N THR A 125 1.96 -19.78 1.21
CA THR A 125 2.10 -21.18 0.80
C THR A 125 3.53 -21.66 1.04
N GLN A 126 3.73 -22.56 1.99
CA GLN A 126 4.78 -23.57 1.92
C GLN A 126 4.10 -24.90 2.19
N GLU A 127 4.48 -25.89 1.39
CA GLU A 127 4.08 -27.28 1.57
C GLU A 127 4.42 -27.70 2.98
N VAL A 128 3.44 -28.31 3.63
CA VAL A 128 3.71 -29.16 4.78
C VAL A 128 4.55 -30.31 4.23
N GLN A 129 5.88 -30.19 4.30
CA GLN A 129 6.71 -31.38 4.33
C GLN A 129 6.41 -32.04 5.68
N ARG A 130 5.49 -33.01 5.62
CA ARG A 130 5.23 -33.97 6.70
C ARG A 130 6.43 -34.89 6.85
#